data_AF-A0A8K0TQK1-F1
#
_entry.id   AF-A0A8K0TQK1-F1
#
_cell.length_a   1.000
_cell.length_b   1.000
_cell.length_c   1.000
_cell.angle_alpha   90.00
_cell.angle_beta   90.00
_cell.angle_gamma   90.00
#
_symmetry.space_group_name_H-M   'P 1'
#
loop_
_entity.id
_entity.type
_entity.pdbx_description
1 polymer ?
#
loop_
_entity_poly.entity_id
_entity_poly.type
_entity_poly.pdbx_seq_one_letter_code
_entity_poly.pdbx_strand_id
1 'polypeptide(L)'
;MVSTRSSSRALDAPFDTITPPPEPKTMLSTTKTPRRAPASRSSPVAAPGVFAHDPTTLTLAWLAISLPLVFWDTCYVLGRPHTMPGGALHSPFWVPYALYGEIDGVYGFKAFHARDGFTGAQSALNVVESLMYAVYLYICLRRGRVHDPAGATTPTNPPRVAVTGRAGAVAILVGFSAAVMTLSKTVLYWLKEYYSGFDNIGHNTAFDLIFLWIIPNGAWLVGSTYMIVSMGREIVDGLAGPSRDTKRD
;
A
#
# COMPACT_ATOMS: atom_id res chain seq x y z
N MET A 1 38.87 -53.57 -62.45
CA MET A 1 38.79 -53.02 -61.08
C MET A 1 39.98 -52.08 -60.91
N VAL A 2 39.79 -50.75 -60.92
CA VAL A 2 39.58 -49.87 -59.73
C VAL A 2 40.75 -50.03 -58.73
N SER A 3 41.51 -49.04 -58.29
CA SER A 3 41.63 -47.59 -58.53
C SER A 3 43.01 -47.12 -58.03
N THR A 4 43.37 -45.94 -58.51
CA THR A 4 44.53 -45.07 -58.30
C THR A 4 44.93 -44.72 -56.85
N ARG A 5 46.23 -44.46 -56.66
CA ARG A 5 46.81 -43.47 -55.71
C ARG A 5 48.13 -42.94 -56.26
N SER A 6 48.29 -41.61 -56.32
CA SER A 6 49.58 -40.91 -56.33
C SER A 6 49.28 -39.43 -55.99
N SER A 7 49.62 -38.86 -54.82
CA SER A 7 50.89 -38.51 -54.16
C SER A 7 51.66 -37.30 -54.74
N SER A 8 51.89 -36.31 -53.86
CA SER A 8 53.04 -35.36 -53.76
C SER A 8 53.29 -34.36 -54.91
N ARG A 9 54.03 -33.25 -54.78
CA ARG A 9 54.46 -32.30 -53.73
C ARG A 9 55.20 -31.17 -54.51
N ALA A 10 55.00 -29.92 -54.09
CA ALA A 10 55.70 -28.65 -54.35
C ALA A 10 56.95 -28.58 -55.28
N LEU A 11 57.08 -27.49 -56.07
CA LEU A 11 58.08 -26.41 -55.93
C LEU A 11 58.23 -25.50 -57.20
N ASP A 12 58.67 -24.27 -56.92
CA ASP A 12 59.46 -23.31 -57.74
C ASP A 12 58.81 -22.27 -58.71
N ALA A 13 59.20 -21.01 -58.45
CA ALA A 13 59.13 -19.78 -59.27
C ALA A 13 60.31 -19.76 -60.31
N PRO A 14 60.63 -18.72 -61.15
CA PRO A 14 60.40 -17.27 -61.03
C PRO A 14 60.11 -16.45 -62.34
N PHE A 15 59.84 -15.15 -62.13
CA PHE A 15 60.06 -13.93 -62.94
C PHE A 15 60.12 -13.96 -64.49
N ASP A 16 59.31 -13.10 -65.14
CA ASP A 16 59.80 -12.14 -66.16
C ASP A 16 58.88 -10.92 -66.30
N THR A 17 59.48 -9.76 -66.55
CA THR A 17 58.87 -8.43 -66.68
C THR A 17 59.06 -7.94 -68.12
N ILE A 18 58.09 -7.23 -68.73
CA ILE A 18 58.21 -6.05 -69.63
C ILE A 18 56.84 -5.73 -70.31
N THR A 19 56.61 -4.43 -70.50
CA THR A 19 55.39 -3.58 -70.64
C THR A 19 54.77 -3.40 -72.07
N PRO A 20 53.92 -2.37 -72.36
CA PRO A 20 52.43 -2.28 -72.47
C PRO A 20 51.99 -1.97 -73.96
N PRO A 21 50.90 -1.26 -74.38
CA PRO A 21 49.60 -0.75 -73.82
C PRO A 21 48.38 -1.25 -74.71
N PRO A 22 47.12 -0.69 -74.81
CA PRO A 22 46.53 0.59 -74.36
C PRO A 22 45.20 0.52 -73.58
N GLU A 23 44.89 1.64 -72.91
CA GLU A 23 43.61 1.96 -72.25
C GLU A 23 42.46 2.13 -73.27
N PRO A 24 41.23 1.73 -72.90
CA PRO A 24 40.17 2.75 -72.90
C PRO A 24 39.07 2.61 -71.83
N LYS A 25 38.69 3.78 -71.29
CA LYS A 25 37.34 4.27 -70.96
C LYS A 25 36.65 3.74 -69.69
N THR A 26 36.78 4.58 -68.66
CA THR A 26 35.93 4.74 -67.49
C THR A 26 34.44 4.73 -67.84
N MET A 27 33.70 3.72 -67.41
CA MET A 27 32.24 3.77 -67.28
C MET A 27 31.89 3.88 -65.79
N LEU A 28 31.30 5.00 -65.39
CA LEU A 28 30.68 5.14 -64.06
C LEU A 28 29.51 4.15 -63.96
N SER A 29 29.70 3.09 -63.17
CA SER A 29 28.62 2.24 -62.70
C SER A 29 28.09 2.79 -61.37
N THR A 30 26.88 3.34 -61.40
CA THR A 30 26.18 3.81 -60.20
C THR A 30 25.59 2.61 -59.46
N THR A 31 26.36 2.03 -58.54
CA THR A 31 25.88 0.98 -57.64
C THR A 31 24.84 1.56 -56.68
N LYS A 32 23.56 1.22 -56.86
CA LYS A 32 22.48 1.52 -55.90
C LYS A 32 22.68 0.69 -54.63
N THR A 33 23.04 1.36 -53.54
CA THR A 33 23.09 0.81 -52.18
C THR A 33 21.69 0.36 -51.74
N PRO A 34 21.48 -0.85 -51.18
CA PRO A 34 20.19 -1.22 -50.62
C PRO A 34 19.96 -0.40 -49.34
N ARG A 35 18.90 0.41 -49.37
CA ARG A 35 18.43 1.21 -48.24
C ARG A 35 17.98 0.26 -47.12
N ARG A 36 18.76 0.20 -46.04
CA ARG A 36 18.42 -0.52 -44.81
C ARG A 36 17.08 0.01 -44.29
N ALA A 37 16.07 -0.85 -44.25
CA ALA A 37 14.79 -0.53 -43.63
C ALA A 37 15.03 -0.08 -42.17
N PRO A 38 14.35 0.98 -41.68
CA PRO A 38 14.43 1.33 -40.28
C PRO A 38 13.90 0.13 -39.48
N ALA A 39 14.74 -0.44 -38.62
CA ALA A 39 14.30 -1.41 -37.65
C ALA A 39 13.18 -0.74 -36.85
N SER A 40 11.98 -1.33 -36.89
CA SER A 40 10.92 -0.96 -35.96
C SER A 40 11.51 -1.16 -34.57
N ARG A 41 11.68 -0.07 -33.82
CA ARG A 41 11.89 -0.15 -32.38
C ARG A 41 10.63 -0.79 -31.85
N SER A 42 10.65 -2.10 -31.64
CA SER A 42 9.70 -2.72 -30.73
C SER A 42 9.91 -2.00 -29.40
N SER A 43 8.93 -1.18 -29.01
CA SER A 43 8.84 -0.72 -27.64
C SER A 43 8.99 -1.97 -26.78
N PRO A 44 9.90 -1.99 -25.79
CA PRO A 44 9.99 -3.13 -24.90
C PRO A 44 8.59 -3.35 -24.33
N VAL A 45 8.06 -4.57 -24.50
CA VAL A 45 6.87 -5.00 -23.78
C VAL A 45 7.19 -4.73 -22.32
N ALA A 46 6.46 -3.79 -21.71
CA ALA A 46 6.68 -3.43 -20.32
C ALA A 46 6.60 -4.73 -19.53
N ALA A 47 7.71 -5.12 -18.90
CA ALA A 47 7.70 -6.25 -17.98
C ALA A 47 6.57 -6.00 -16.98
N PRO A 48 5.77 -7.02 -16.62
CA PRO A 48 4.70 -6.84 -15.65
C PRO A 48 5.27 -6.14 -14.42
N GLY A 49 4.76 -4.94 -14.15
CA GLY A 49 5.24 -4.11 -13.05
C GLY A 49 5.16 -4.91 -11.75
N VAL A 50 6.26 -4.96 -11.01
CA VAL A 50 6.26 -5.59 -9.69
C VAL A 50 5.28 -4.83 -8.80
N PHE A 51 4.30 -5.52 -8.22
CA PHE A 51 3.32 -4.93 -7.31
C PHE A 51 4.02 -4.06 -6.26
N ALA A 52 3.51 -2.86 -6.03
CA ALA A 52 4.05 -1.91 -5.07
C ALA A 52 2.93 -1.36 -4.21
N HIS A 53 3.12 -1.36 -2.89
CA HIS A 53 2.27 -0.65 -1.96
C HIS A 53 2.96 0.63 -1.50
N ASP A 54 2.27 1.76 -1.55
CA ASP A 54 2.79 3.07 -1.14
C ASP A 54 1.88 3.69 -0.06
N PRO A 55 2.24 3.55 1.24
CA PRO A 55 1.50 4.15 2.34
C PRO A 55 1.35 5.65 2.15
N THR A 56 0.11 6.13 2.06
CA THR A 56 -0.12 7.57 1.92
C THR A 56 0.29 8.30 3.20
N THR A 57 0.74 9.55 3.07
CA THR A 57 1.05 10.41 4.22
C THR A 57 -0.15 10.52 5.17
N LEU A 58 -1.36 10.55 4.63
CA LEU A 58 -2.59 10.61 5.43
C LEU A 58 -2.82 9.31 6.21
N THR A 59 -2.58 8.14 5.61
CA THR A 59 -2.63 6.85 6.33
C THR A 59 -1.59 6.81 7.44
N LEU A 60 -0.35 7.21 7.18
CA LEU A 60 0.71 7.21 8.18
C LEU A 60 0.41 8.18 9.33
N ALA A 61 -0.07 9.39 9.02
CA ALA A 61 -0.49 10.36 10.03
C ALA A 61 -1.68 9.86 10.85
N TRP A 62 -2.67 9.25 10.21
CA TRP A 62 -3.82 8.65 10.88
C TRP A 62 -3.38 7.57 11.86
N LEU A 63 -2.49 6.64 11.44
CA LEU A 63 -1.98 5.58 12.31
C LEU A 63 -1.11 6.11 13.46
N ALA A 64 -0.34 7.18 13.23
CA ALA A 64 0.46 7.81 14.28
C ALA A 64 -0.40 8.41 15.39
N ILE A 65 -1.61 8.86 15.07
CA ILE A 65 -2.58 9.40 16.03
C ILE A 65 -3.44 8.29 16.63
N SER A 66 -3.98 7.39 15.80
CA SER A 66 -4.96 6.40 16.22
C SER A 66 -4.36 5.31 17.11
N LEU A 67 -3.15 4.84 16.83
CA LEU A 67 -2.55 3.76 17.62
C LEU A 67 -2.32 4.14 19.10
N PRO A 68 -1.75 5.31 19.43
CA PRO A 68 -1.66 5.75 20.83
C PRO A 68 -3.02 5.90 21.50
N LEU A 69 -4.02 6.45 20.80
CA LEU A 69 -5.36 6.65 21.35
C LEU A 69 -6.05 5.31 21.63
N VAL A 70 -6.00 4.38 20.67
CA VAL A 70 -6.58 3.04 20.80
C VAL A 70 -5.87 2.23 21.88
N PHE A 71 -4.54 2.37 22.02
CA PHE A 71 -3.80 1.76 23.11
C PHE A 71 -4.24 2.29 24.48
N TRP A 72 -4.37 3.62 24.61
CA TRP A 72 -4.84 4.27 25.84
C TRP A 72 -6.26 3.82 26.21
N ASP A 73 -7.15 3.76 25.23
CA ASP A 73 -8.52 3.29 25.36
C ASP A 73 -8.63 1.82 25.74
N THR A 74 -7.86 0.97 25.06
CA THR A 74 -7.83 -0.47 25.35
C THR A 74 -7.36 -0.73 26.78
N CYS A 75 -6.32 -0.03 27.22
CA CYS A 75 -5.84 -0.11 28.60
C CYS A 75 -6.90 0.39 29.60
N TYR A 76 -7.66 1.45 29.27
CA TYR A 76 -8.78 1.89 30.11
C TYR A 76 -9.81 0.77 30.26
N VAL A 77 -10.32 0.23 29.15
CA VAL A 77 -11.45 -0.72 29.17
C VAL A 77 -11.06 -2.05 29.80
N LEU A 78 -9.91 -2.62 29.43
CA LEU A 78 -9.47 -3.90 29.95
C LEU A 78 -8.96 -3.82 31.39
N GLY A 79 -8.56 -2.63 31.85
CA GLY A 79 -8.11 -2.37 33.21
C GLY A 79 -9.24 -2.09 34.21
N ARG A 80 -10.50 -2.07 33.79
CA ARG A 80 -11.64 -1.82 34.68
C ARG A 80 -11.75 -2.94 35.74
N PRO A 81 -12.04 -2.61 37.02
CA PRO A 81 -12.42 -1.30 37.54
C PRO A 81 -11.25 -0.41 37.96
N HIS A 82 -9.99 -0.89 37.93
CA HIS A 82 -8.84 -0.14 38.46
C HIS A 82 -8.58 1.18 37.73
N THR A 83 -8.94 1.25 36.45
CA THR A 83 -8.82 2.44 35.60
C THR A 83 -10.05 3.36 35.63
N MET A 84 -11.18 2.90 36.20
CA MET A 84 -12.42 3.70 36.34
C MET A 84 -12.32 4.70 37.50
N PRO A 85 -13.16 5.75 37.55
CA PRO A 85 -13.17 6.71 38.66
C PRO A 85 -13.21 6.02 40.03
N GLY A 86 -12.30 6.41 40.93
CA GLY A 86 -12.12 5.76 42.25
C GLY A 86 -11.21 4.53 42.25
N GLY A 87 -10.79 4.03 41.08
CA GLY A 87 -9.81 2.96 40.94
C GLY A 87 -8.36 3.44 41.15
N ALA A 88 -7.49 2.52 41.59
CA ALA A 88 -6.10 2.82 41.93
C ALA A 88 -5.23 3.30 40.76
N LEU A 89 -5.60 2.97 39.52
CA LEU A 89 -4.87 3.36 38.31
C LEU A 89 -5.48 4.59 37.63
N HIS A 90 -6.71 4.98 37.96
CA HIS A 90 -7.45 6.02 37.25
C HIS A 90 -6.69 7.34 37.09
N SER A 91 -6.04 7.79 38.17
CA SER A 91 -5.22 9.00 38.16
C SER A 91 -3.75 8.68 37.90
N PRO A 92 -3.03 9.48 37.08
CA PRO A 92 -3.51 10.67 36.36
C PRO A 92 -4.01 10.38 34.94
N PHE A 93 -3.80 9.16 34.43
CA PHE A 93 -3.85 8.90 32.99
C PHE A 93 -5.26 8.71 32.42
N TRP A 94 -6.23 8.29 33.22
CA TRP A 94 -7.60 8.00 32.76
C TRP A 94 -8.64 8.96 33.33
N VAL A 95 -8.22 10.05 33.97
CA VAL A 95 -9.11 11.09 34.50
C VAL A 95 -10.15 11.57 33.48
N PRO A 96 -9.83 11.77 32.18
CA PRO A 96 -10.84 12.17 31.19
C PRO A 96 -11.99 11.17 31.02
N TYR A 97 -11.78 9.89 31.33
CA TYR A 97 -12.82 8.87 31.24
C TYR A 97 -13.90 8.98 32.31
N ALA A 98 -13.70 9.79 33.36
CA ALA A 98 -14.77 10.13 34.29
C ALA A 98 -15.92 10.84 33.55
N LEU A 99 -15.59 11.94 32.86
CA LEU A 99 -16.54 12.67 32.02
C LEU A 99 -17.01 11.81 30.83
N TYR A 100 -16.09 11.13 30.15
CA TYR A 100 -16.47 10.36 28.97
C TYR A 100 -17.44 9.22 29.30
N GLY A 101 -17.29 8.55 30.45
CA GLY A 101 -18.23 7.52 30.91
C GLY A 101 -19.59 8.06 31.36
N GLU A 102 -19.72 9.36 31.63
CA GLU A 102 -21.00 10.03 31.86
C GLU A 102 -21.69 10.37 30.55
N ILE A 103 -20.94 10.82 29.54
CA ILE A 103 -21.47 11.05 28.19
C ILE A 103 -21.90 9.73 27.55
N ASP A 104 -21.05 8.72 27.65
CA ASP A 104 -21.22 7.47 26.98
C ASP A 104 -21.25 6.33 28.00
N GLY A 105 -22.47 5.87 28.29
CA GLY A 105 -22.74 4.82 29.27
C GLY A 105 -21.99 3.52 29.02
N VAL A 106 -21.55 3.24 27.79
CA VAL A 106 -20.76 2.03 27.46
C VAL A 106 -19.34 2.10 28.06
N TYR A 107 -18.85 3.31 28.35
CA TYR A 107 -17.57 3.55 29.02
C TYR A 107 -17.67 3.72 30.54
N GLY A 108 -18.87 3.94 31.06
CA GLY A 108 -19.13 4.26 32.46
C GLY A 108 -19.55 3.09 33.33
N PHE A 109 -19.96 3.44 34.56
CA PHE A 109 -20.47 2.50 35.55
C PHE A 109 -21.75 1.80 35.12
N LYS A 110 -22.57 2.44 34.28
CA LYS A 110 -23.82 1.86 33.74
C LYS A 110 -23.56 0.51 33.07
N ALA A 111 -22.73 0.48 32.03
CA ALA A 111 -22.40 -0.75 31.32
C ALA A 111 -21.59 -1.73 32.18
N PHE A 112 -20.67 -1.22 33.01
CA PHE A 112 -19.86 -2.07 33.89
C PHE A 112 -20.70 -2.85 34.90
N HIS A 113 -21.63 -2.19 35.61
CA HIS A 113 -22.52 -2.85 36.57
C HIS A 113 -23.55 -3.76 35.89
N ALA A 114 -24.03 -3.38 34.70
CA ALA A 114 -24.90 -4.22 33.89
C ALA A 114 -24.19 -5.45 33.30
N ARG A 115 -22.86 -5.54 33.41
CA ARG A 115 -22.02 -6.54 32.75
C ARG A 115 -22.26 -6.59 31.24
N ASP A 116 -22.44 -5.42 30.62
CA ASP A 116 -22.52 -5.29 29.16
C ASP A 116 -21.13 -5.62 28.55
N GLY A 117 -21.05 -6.74 27.85
CA GLY A 117 -19.81 -7.23 27.25
C GLY A 117 -19.37 -6.47 25.99
N PHE A 118 -20.20 -5.58 25.46
CA PHE A 118 -19.94 -4.92 24.17
C PHE A 118 -18.61 -4.16 24.14
N THR A 119 -18.39 -3.24 25.10
CA THR A 119 -17.16 -2.42 25.14
C THR A 119 -15.91 -3.28 25.33
N GLY A 120 -15.99 -4.30 26.19
CA GLY A 120 -14.87 -5.22 26.40
C GLY A 120 -14.52 -6.03 25.15
N ALA A 121 -15.53 -6.50 24.42
CA ALA A 121 -15.34 -7.22 23.15
C ALA A 121 -14.74 -6.30 22.06
N GLN A 122 -15.20 -5.05 21.98
CA GLN A 122 -14.61 -4.03 21.10
C GLN A 122 -13.12 -3.81 21.42
N SER A 123 -12.76 -3.66 22.70
CA SER A 123 -11.37 -3.49 23.12
C SER A 123 -10.50 -4.72 22.88
N ALA A 124 -11.04 -5.94 22.97
CA ALA A 124 -10.30 -7.13 22.59
C ALA A 124 -9.93 -7.12 21.09
N LEU A 125 -10.86 -6.69 20.23
CA LEU A 125 -10.56 -6.51 18.81
C LEU A 125 -9.63 -5.31 18.54
N ASN A 126 -9.63 -4.28 19.38
CA ASN A 126 -8.65 -3.19 19.30
C ASN A 126 -7.22 -3.68 19.52
N VAL A 127 -6.99 -4.69 20.37
CA VAL A 127 -5.68 -5.34 20.51
C VAL A 127 -5.27 -6.00 19.19
N VAL A 128 -6.16 -6.80 18.58
CA VAL A 128 -5.87 -7.49 17.32
C VAL A 128 -5.58 -6.50 16.20
N GLU A 129 -6.42 -5.49 16.06
CA GLU A 129 -6.26 -4.41 15.08
C GLU A 129 -4.94 -3.67 15.28
N SER A 130 -4.59 -3.30 16.51
CA SER A 130 -3.34 -2.60 16.81
C SER A 130 -2.11 -3.43 16.46
N LEU A 131 -2.16 -4.75 16.69
CA LEU A 131 -1.10 -5.68 16.27
C LEU A 131 -1.00 -5.75 14.75
N MET A 132 -2.12 -5.78 14.03
CA MET A 132 -2.13 -5.77 12.56
C MET A 132 -1.51 -4.48 12.02
N TYR A 133 -1.88 -3.32 12.56
CA TYR A 133 -1.27 -2.04 12.17
C TYR A 133 0.21 -1.96 12.55
N ALA A 134 0.62 -2.52 13.69
CA ALA A 134 2.03 -2.61 14.05
C ALA A 134 2.83 -3.47 13.05
N VAL A 135 2.27 -4.61 12.62
CA VAL A 135 2.85 -5.45 11.55
C VAL A 135 2.92 -4.69 10.23
N TYR A 136 1.85 -3.99 9.85
CA TYR A 136 1.80 -3.15 8.66
C TYR A 136 2.91 -2.10 8.66
N LEU A 137 3.00 -1.30 9.72
CA LEU A 137 4.01 -0.26 9.89
C LEU A 137 5.41 -0.86 9.93
N TYR A 138 5.61 -1.98 10.63
CA TYR A 138 6.90 -2.67 10.66
C TYR A 138 7.37 -3.07 9.25
N ILE A 139 6.49 -3.63 8.41
CA ILE A 139 6.84 -3.99 7.03
C ILE A 139 7.17 -2.72 6.24
N CYS A 140 6.36 -1.67 6.34
CA CYS A 140 6.57 -0.42 5.63
C CYS A 140 7.91 0.25 6.01
N LEU A 141 8.24 0.29 7.29
CA LEU A 141 9.47 0.90 7.79
C LEU A 141 10.72 0.08 7.46
N ARG A 142 10.63 -1.26 7.46
CA ARG A 142 11.80 -2.13 7.25
C ARG A 142 12.07 -2.46 5.79
N ARG A 143 11.05 -2.42 4.94
CA ARG A 143 11.14 -2.83 3.53
C ARG A 143 10.78 -1.73 2.55
N GLY A 144 10.32 -0.59 3.06
CA GLY A 144 10.13 0.61 2.29
C GLY A 144 11.43 1.05 1.64
N ARG A 145 11.38 1.29 0.33
CA ARG A 145 12.44 1.94 -0.41
C ARG A 145 11.87 3.18 -1.07
N VAL A 146 12.68 4.23 -1.11
CA VAL A 146 12.33 5.43 -1.87
C VAL A 146 12.12 5.01 -3.32
N HIS A 147 10.88 5.13 -3.78
CA HIS A 147 10.49 4.87 -5.14
C HIS A 147 10.21 6.22 -5.79
N ASP A 148 11.03 6.58 -6.76
CA ASP A 148 10.84 7.80 -7.56
C ASP A 148 10.14 7.36 -8.86
N PRO A 149 8.79 7.47 -8.98
CA PRO A 149 8.05 6.83 -10.07
C PRO A 149 8.37 7.39 -11.45
N ALA A 150 9.15 8.47 -11.56
CA ALA A 150 9.48 9.09 -12.84
C ALA A 150 10.77 9.95 -12.82
N GLY A 151 11.66 9.81 -11.84
CA GLY A 151 12.84 10.69 -11.71
C GLY A 151 12.49 12.17 -11.59
N ALA A 152 11.30 12.47 -11.05
CA ALA A 152 10.68 13.78 -11.05
C ALA A 152 10.35 14.19 -9.60
N THR A 153 11.30 13.98 -8.69
CA THR A 153 11.25 14.61 -7.37
C THR A 153 11.23 16.12 -7.56
N THR A 154 10.06 16.73 -7.41
CA THR A 154 9.88 18.18 -7.37
C THR A 154 9.53 18.60 -5.95
N PRO A 155 9.70 19.89 -5.56
CA PRO A 155 9.22 20.39 -4.27
C PRO A 155 7.72 20.11 -4.01
N THR A 156 6.96 19.88 -5.09
CA THR A 156 5.53 19.56 -5.06
C THR A 156 5.22 18.06 -5.00
N ASN A 157 6.20 17.17 -5.26
CA ASN A 157 6.07 15.72 -5.22
C ASN A 157 7.27 15.12 -4.45
N PRO A 158 7.18 15.04 -3.12
CA PRO A 158 8.26 14.49 -2.31
C PRO A 158 8.47 12.99 -2.61
N PRO A 159 9.68 12.46 -2.35
CA PRO A 159 9.97 11.05 -2.55
C PRO A 159 9.03 10.18 -1.72
N ARG A 160 8.42 9.17 -2.35
CA ARG A 160 7.49 8.24 -1.70
C ARG A 160 8.19 6.93 -1.35
N VAL A 161 7.79 6.32 -0.25
CA VAL A 161 8.40 5.08 0.25
C VAL A 161 7.47 3.94 -0.11
N ALA A 162 7.84 3.15 -1.11
CA ALA A 162 7.05 2.02 -1.56
C ALA A 162 7.66 0.69 -1.08
N VAL A 163 6.79 -0.27 -0.77
CA VAL A 163 7.17 -1.66 -0.51
C VAL A 163 6.75 -2.51 -1.70
N THR A 164 7.71 -3.19 -2.34
CA THR A 164 7.46 -3.94 -3.57
C THR A 164 7.35 -5.45 -3.35
N GLY A 165 6.78 -6.13 -4.34
CA GLY A 165 6.64 -7.59 -4.41
C GLY A 165 5.73 -8.16 -3.32
N ARG A 166 6.03 -9.39 -2.88
CA ARG A 166 5.23 -10.10 -1.86
C ARG A 166 5.14 -9.33 -0.54
N ALA A 167 6.18 -8.57 -0.19
CA ALA A 167 6.17 -7.77 1.03
C ALA A 167 5.12 -6.65 0.97
N GLY A 168 5.02 -5.96 -0.17
CA GLY A 168 4.01 -4.93 -0.39
C GLY A 168 2.61 -5.52 -0.38
N ALA A 169 2.41 -6.66 -1.05
CA ALA A 169 1.14 -7.38 -1.06
C ALA A 169 0.67 -7.82 0.34
N VAL A 170 1.60 -8.28 1.19
CA VAL A 170 1.27 -8.63 2.59
C VAL A 170 0.96 -7.37 3.40
N ALA A 171 1.76 -6.31 3.27
CA ALA A 171 1.54 -5.06 4.00
C ALA A 171 0.13 -4.51 3.69
N ILE A 172 -0.19 -4.31 2.42
CA ILE A 172 -1.48 -3.74 2.02
C ILE A 172 -2.66 -4.60 2.46
N LEU A 173 -2.53 -5.93 2.38
CA LEU A 173 -3.57 -6.85 2.82
C LEU A 173 -3.83 -6.71 4.33
N VAL A 174 -2.77 -6.70 5.15
CA VAL A 174 -2.89 -6.53 6.61
C VAL A 174 -3.49 -5.16 6.96
N GLY A 175 -2.99 -4.08 6.34
CA GLY A 175 -3.50 -2.74 6.57
C GLY A 175 -4.97 -2.58 6.16
N PHE A 176 -5.34 -3.13 5.00
CA PHE A 176 -6.73 -3.10 4.51
C PHE A 176 -7.66 -3.89 5.43
N SER A 177 -7.28 -5.11 5.83
CA SER A 177 -8.10 -5.92 6.74
C SER A 177 -8.28 -5.26 8.11
N ALA A 178 -7.24 -4.61 8.64
CA ALA A 178 -7.35 -3.85 9.89
C ALA A 178 -8.32 -2.67 9.74
N ALA A 179 -8.24 -1.91 8.63
CA ALA A 179 -9.15 -0.79 8.38
C ALA A 179 -10.61 -1.23 8.22
N VAL A 180 -10.87 -2.37 7.55
CA VAL A 180 -12.21 -2.97 7.49
C VAL A 180 -12.70 -3.33 8.89
N MET A 181 -11.85 -3.95 9.72
CA MET A 181 -12.20 -4.28 11.10
C MET A 181 -12.58 -3.02 11.90
N THR A 182 -11.80 -1.94 11.81
CA THR A 182 -12.08 -0.66 12.48
C THR A 182 -13.43 -0.09 12.05
N LEU A 183 -13.68 -0.05 10.74
CA LEU A 183 -14.93 0.46 10.18
C LEU A 183 -16.12 -0.38 10.65
N SER A 184 -16.05 -1.71 10.52
CA SER A 184 -17.13 -2.61 10.92
C SER A 184 -17.47 -2.49 12.40
N LYS A 185 -16.46 -2.42 13.26
CA LYS A 185 -16.64 -2.23 14.70
C LYS A 185 -17.32 -0.91 15.03
N THR A 186 -16.89 0.17 14.39
CA THR A 186 -17.43 1.51 14.62
C THR A 186 -18.87 1.59 14.12
N VAL A 187 -19.18 1.04 12.93
CA VAL A 187 -20.56 0.93 12.44
C VAL A 187 -21.42 0.12 13.40
N LEU A 188 -20.93 -1.04 13.87
CA LEU A 188 -21.65 -1.85 14.84
C LEU A 188 -21.90 -1.08 16.14
N TYR A 189 -20.98 -0.22 16.56
CA TYR A 189 -21.17 0.62 17.73
C TYR A 189 -22.31 1.62 17.57
N TRP A 190 -22.36 2.32 16.44
CA TRP A 190 -23.48 3.22 16.12
C TRP A 190 -24.82 2.48 16.02
N LEU A 191 -24.82 1.29 15.40
CA LEU A 191 -26.01 0.46 15.31
C LEU A 191 -26.47 -0.04 16.68
N LYS A 192 -25.54 -0.39 17.57
CA LYS A 192 -25.85 -0.80 18.95
C LYS A 192 -26.62 0.30 19.69
N GLU A 193 -26.21 1.55 19.54
CA GLU A 193 -26.97 2.68 20.11
C GLU A 193 -28.33 2.86 19.44
N TYR A 194 -28.39 2.82 18.10
CA TYR A 194 -29.67 2.95 17.39
C TYR A 194 -30.68 1.87 17.82
N TYR A 195 -30.29 0.60 17.85
CA TYR A 195 -31.17 -0.53 18.19
C TYR A 195 -31.46 -0.66 19.70
N SER A 196 -30.69 0.00 20.57
CA SER A 196 -30.99 0.08 22.00
C SER A 196 -31.81 1.32 22.37
N GLY A 197 -32.27 2.11 21.39
CA GLY A 197 -33.03 3.33 21.66
C GLY A 197 -32.17 4.45 22.25
N PHE A 198 -30.88 4.49 21.87
CA PHE A 198 -29.87 5.41 22.36
C PHE A 198 -29.66 5.33 23.88
N ASP A 199 -29.74 4.12 24.44
CA ASP A 199 -29.72 3.90 25.89
C ASP A 199 -28.45 4.49 26.56
N ASN A 200 -27.30 4.50 25.89
CA ASN A 200 -26.05 4.97 26.52
C ASN A 200 -25.75 6.44 26.27
N ILE A 201 -26.43 7.09 25.32
CA ILE A 201 -26.09 8.44 24.86
C ILE A 201 -27.28 9.40 24.77
N GLY A 202 -28.52 8.91 24.88
CA GLY A 202 -29.74 9.67 24.65
C GLY A 202 -30.06 10.70 25.73
N HIS A 203 -29.40 10.62 26.89
CA HIS A 203 -29.54 11.57 27.99
C HIS A 203 -28.73 12.87 27.79
N ASN A 204 -27.82 12.90 26.81
CA ASN A 204 -26.93 14.03 26.60
C ASN A 204 -27.63 15.22 25.93
N THR A 205 -27.10 16.42 26.16
CA THR A 205 -27.46 17.57 25.34
C THR A 205 -26.99 17.35 23.89
N ALA A 206 -27.63 18.01 22.92
CA ALA A 206 -27.20 17.93 21.52
C ALA A 206 -25.75 18.39 21.33
N PHE A 207 -25.31 19.39 22.11
CA PHE A 207 -23.95 19.89 22.07
C PHE A 207 -22.94 18.83 22.53
N ASP A 208 -23.16 18.24 23.71
CA ASP A 208 -22.25 17.21 24.26
C ASP A 208 -22.23 15.99 23.34
N LEU A 209 -23.39 15.56 22.84
CA LEU A 209 -23.49 14.45 21.91
C LEU A 209 -22.69 14.71 20.62
N ILE A 210 -22.78 15.90 20.04
CA ILE A 210 -22.05 16.23 18.81
C ILE A 210 -20.54 16.20 19.04
N PHE A 211 -20.05 16.89 20.07
CA PHE A 211 -18.62 17.11 20.25
C PHE A 211 -17.90 15.98 20.98
N LEU A 212 -18.57 15.27 21.88
CA LEU A 212 -17.96 14.23 22.72
C LEU A 212 -18.28 12.82 22.23
N TRP A 213 -19.29 12.64 21.35
CA TRP A 213 -19.62 11.32 20.82
C TRP A 213 -19.60 11.24 19.29
N ILE A 214 -20.34 12.11 18.57
CA ILE A 214 -20.47 12.02 17.10
C ILE A 214 -19.15 12.33 16.40
N ILE A 215 -18.53 13.48 16.68
CA ILE A 215 -17.30 13.89 16.00
C ILE A 215 -16.15 12.92 16.30
N PRO A 216 -15.89 12.52 17.57
CA PRO A 216 -14.89 11.53 17.88
C PRO A 216 -15.15 10.23 17.12
N ASN A 217 -16.28 9.54 17.33
CA ASN A 217 -16.54 8.25 16.65
C ASN A 217 -16.60 8.39 15.12
N GLY A 218 -17.10 9.52 14.61
CA GLY A 218 -17.16 9.83 13.18
C GLY A 218 -15.79 9.91 12.53
N ALA A 219 -14.76 10.35 13.24
CA ALA A 219 -13.38 10.36 12.74
C ALA A 219 -12.89 8.93 12.41
N TRP A 220 -13.27 7.92 13.20
CA TRP A 220 -12.91 6.52 12.93
C TRP A 220 -13.65 5.97 11.70
N LEU A 221 -14.89 6.40 11.44
CA LEU A 221 -15.61 6.06 10.21
C LEU A 221 -14.88 6.63 8.97
N VAL A 222 -14.52 7.92 9.02
CA VAL A 222 -13.89 8.62 7.91
C VAL A 222 -12.47 8.08 7.64
N GLY A 223 -11.63 8.00 8.67
CA GLY A 223 -10.24 7.53 8.54
C GLY A 223 -10.15 6.11 8.00
N SER A 224 -10.97 5.20 8.54
CA SER A 224 -11.01 3.81 8.09
C SER A 224 -11.53 3.67 6.66
N THR A 225 -12.59 4.40 6.32
CA THR A 225 -13.13 4.42 4.94
C THR A 225 -12.08 4.92 3.94
N TYR A 226 -11.36 5.99 4.29
CA TYR A 226 -10.27 6.49 3.46
C TYR A 226 -9.20 5.41 3.22
N MET A 227 -8.75 4.72 4.28
CA MET A 227 -7.75 3.65 4.15
C MET A 227 -8.25 2.50 3.27
N ILE A 228 -9.49 2.07 3.47
CA ILE A 228 -10.12 1.01 2.66
C ILE A 228 -10.16 1.41 1.18
N VAL A 229 -10.59 2.65 0.87
CA VAL A 229 -10.67 3.13 -0.51
C VAL A 229 -9.28 3.28 -1.12
N SER A 230 -8.32 3.85 -0.39
CA SER A 230 -6.95 4.04 -0.88
C SER A 230 -6.27 2.71 -1.17
N MET A 231 -6.21 1.82 -0.17
CA MET A 231 -5.55 0.52 -0.30
C MET A 231 -6.33 -0.41 -1.23
N GLY A 232 -7.67 -0.33 -1.24
CA GLY A 232 -8.52 -1.12 -2.13
C GLY A 232 -8.27 -0.82 -3.60
N ARG A 233 -8.05 0.43 -3.97
CA ARG A 233 -7.66 0.81 -5.35
C ARG A 233 -6.34 0.17 -5.75
N GLU A 234 -5.31 0.26 -4.91
CA GLU A 234 -4.02 -0.38 -5.17
C GLU A 234 -4.14 -1.91 -5.30
N ILE A 235 -4.99 -2.56 -4.47
CA ILE A 235 -5.28 -4.00 -4.60
C ILE A 235 -5.90 -4.29 -5.97
N VAL A 236 -6.92 -3.53 -6.37
CA VAL A 236 -7.62 -3.72 -7.66
C VAL A 236 -6.67 -3.49 -8.84
N ASP A 237 -5.91 -2.40 -8.83
CA ASP A 237 -4.95 -2.06 -9.89
C ASP A 237 -3.87 -3.14 -10.02
N GLY A 238 -3.39 -3.66 -8.89
CA GLY A 238 -2.42 -4.76 -8.85
C GLY A 238 -2.97 -6.08 -9.40
N LEU A 239 -4.26 -6.35 -9.22
CA LEU A 239 -4.92 -7.57 -9.72
C LEU A 239 -5.34 -7.46 -11.19
N ALA A 240 -5.78 -6.28 -11.63
CA ALA A 240 -6.21 -6.03 -13.01
C ALA A 240 -5.04 -6.06 -14.00
N GLY A 241 -3.82 -5.75 -13.55
CA GLY A 241 -2.65 -5.61 -14.42
C GLY A 241 -2.77 -4.41 -15.37
N PRO A 242 -1.85 -4.24 -16.33
CA PRO A 242 -1.91 -3.14 -17.29
C PRO A 242 -3.19 -3.25 -18.13
N SER A 243 -4.06 -2.23 -18.08
CA SER A 243 -5.27 -2.17 -18.91
C SER A 243 -4.90 -2.35 -20.38
N ARG A 244 -5.43 -3.42 -21.00
CA ARG A 244 -5.39 -3.61 -22.46
C ARG A 244 -6.47 -2.74 -23.11
N ASP A 245 -6.40 -1.43 -22.91
CA ASP A 245 -7.23 -0.54 -23.71
C ASP A 245 -6.70 -0.60 -25.13
N THR A 246 -7.45 -1.35 -25.92
CA THR A 246 -7.21 -1.65 -27.31
C THR A 246 -7.31 -0.32 -28.04
N LYS A 247 -6.17 0.21 -28.52
CA LYS A 247 -6.19 1.18 -29.62
C LYS A 247 -6.97 0.52 -30.75
N ARG A 248 -8.23 0.90 -30.90
CA ARG A 248 -8.94 0.73 -32.16
C ARG A 248 -8.42 1.83 -33.07
N ASP A 249 -7.56 1.42 -33.98
CA ASP A 249 -7.17 2.19 -35.16
C ASP A 249 -8.40 2.49 -36.04
#